data_AF-A0A5T8YRE5-F1
#
_entry.id   AF-A0A5T8YRE5-F1
#
_cell.length_a   1.000
_cell.length_b   1.000
_cell.length_c   1.000
_cell.angle_alpha   90.00
_cell.angle_beta   90.00
_cell.angle_gamma   90.00
#
_symmetry.space_group_name_H-M   'P 1'
#
loop_
_entity.id
_entity.type
_entity.pdbx_description
1 polymer ?
#
loop_
_entity_poly.entity_id
_entity_poly.type
_entity_poly.pdbx_seq_one_letter_code
_entity_poly.pdbx_strand_id
1 'polypeptide(L)'
;MKHTLDKTVLSVKGLLSLTDVAIPAYQRPYKWTVKNISELLADINSHLDKSAYRLGSVVFHQPESNEEHRLDIVDGQQRTLTLMLAVWAIIETRFAELERQDLQETLTHLKPSVEGFMGRQRFVSQVSEYNLYQNYQELKRRVSHREFSEQHIDFLLNRCQLVVFVLTDLSEAFQFFDSQNARGRDLDPHDLLKAFHLREFASHEVELKAVSVAHWEGLPSDDLANLFASYLYRVRQWSQGNSARFFGKNEVGLFKGINLDQIGQFPYVESLRMAHHFVDDYNNQYQRKIDGQKMRFPFHLDQMIINGRRFFEMAEHYQQQVSAIITSEHASIHTQKPLMIQGTVLGEMATRILRTLNSYRNRHRTGDQYIRTMFDCALIFYIDKFGGQSLSAAIEKSFIWAYRCRIRQQVVQLATMDKYVLENNLFRIIKEARVPSDVLSIPLLTIRASENNNNRRTGNHEQDELVRLFKEMNYYE
;
A
#
# COMPACT_ATOMS: atom_id res chain seq x y z
N MET A 1 -17.12 -30.72 4.89
CA MET A 1 -17.63 -31.18 3.58
C MET A 1 -16.55 -30.91 2.55
N LYS A 2 -16.43 -31.71 1.48
CA LYS A 2 -15.51 -31.37 0.37
C LYS A 2 -16.08 -30.12 -0.31
N HIS A 3 -15.46 -28.97 -0.12
CA HIS A 3 -15.81 -27.74 -0.82
C HIS A 3 -15.49 -27.94 -2.31
N THR A 4 -16.48 -27.75 -3.18
CA THR A 4 -16.38 -28.04 -4.60
C THR A 4 -15.81 -26.82 -5.31
N LEU A 5 -14.53 -26.87 -5.69
CA LEU A 5 -13.97 -25.89 -6.62
C LEU A 5 -14.60 -26.14 -8.00
N ASP A 6 -15.55 -25.29 -8.40
CA ASP A 6 -16.07 -25.36 -9.77
C ASP A 6 -15.10 -24.62 -10.70
N LYS A 7 -14.45 -25.38 -11.57
CA LYS A 7 -13.51 -24.89 -12.56
C LYS A 7 -14.11 -25.08 -13.93
N THR A 8 -14.42 -23.96 -14.59
CA THR A 8 -14.93 -23.97 -15.95
C THR A 8 -14.09 -23.11 -16.88
N VAL A 9 -14.17 -23.40 -18.17
CA VAL A 9 -13.61 -22.55 -19.21
C VAL A 9 -14.78 -21.84 -19.88
N LEU A 10 -14.78 -20.52 -19.81
CA LEU A 10 -15.77 -19.69 -20.51
C LEU A 10 -15.10 -18.92 -21.63
N SER A 11 -15.80 -18.75 -22.76
CA SER A 11 -15.45 -17.71 -23.72
C SER A 11 -15.77 -16.33 -23.15
N VAL A 12 -15.30 -15.25 -23.79
CA VAL A 12 -15.71 -13.89 -23.39
C VAL A 12 -17.24 -13.75 -23.44
N LYS A 13 -17.90 -14.27 -24.49
CA LYS A 13 -19.37 -14.34 -24.54
C LYS A 13 -19.97 -15.06 -23.33
N GLY A 14 -19.38 -16.19 -22.91
CA GLY A 14 -19.85 -16.94 -21.75
C GLY A 14 -19.69 -16.15 -20.44
N LEU A 15 -18.55 -15.50 -20.25
CA LEU A 15 -18.28 -14.68 -19.06
C LEU A 15 -19.20 -13.47 -18.96
N LEU A 16 -19.40 -12.74 -20.06
CA LEU A 16 -20.21 -11.51 -20.07
C LEU A 16 -21.72 -11.80 -20.09
N SER A 17 -22.13 -13.04 -20.34
CA SER A 17 -23.51 -13.49 -20.17
C SER A 17 -23.92 -13.70 -18.71
N LEU A 18 -22.96 -13.73 -17.76
CA LEU A 18 -23.27 -13.87 -16.33
C LEU A 18 -24.05 -12.64 -15.83
N THR A 19 -25.23 -12.86 -15.25
CA THR A 19 -26.20 -11.79 -14.97
C THR A 19 -25.96 -11.07 -13.64
N ASP A 20 -25.49 -11.78 -12.62
CA ASP A 20 -25.37 -11.26 -11.24
C ASP A 20 -23.92 -11.18 -10.75
N VAL A 21 -23.05 -10.63 -11.61
CA VAL A 21 -21.65 -10.34 -11.25
C VAL A 21 -21.57 -8.97 -10.56
N ALA A 22 -20.84 -8.91 -9.44
CA ALA A 22 -20.59 -7.70 -8.66
C ALA A 22 -19.10 -7.47 -8.41
N ILE A 23 -18.70 -6.20 -8.29
CA ILE A 23 -17.39 -5.79 -7.80
C ILE A 23 -17.55 -5.39 -6.33
N PRO A 24 -17.02 -6.18 -5.38
CA PRO A 24 -17.09 -5.83 -3.97
C PRO A 24 -16.42 -4.50 -3.65
N ALA A 25 -16.95 -3.76 -2.68
CA ALA A 25 -16.45 -2.42 -2.32
C ALA A 25 -14.99 -2.40 -1.81
N TYR A 26 -14.45 -3.54 -1.37
CA TYR A 26 -13.04 -3.66 -0.95
C TYR A 26 -12.07 -3.88 -2.12
N GLN A 27 -12.58 -4.08 -3.34
CA GLN A 27 -11.75 -4.24 -4.54
C GLN A 27 -11.08 -2.92 -4.93
N ARG A 28 -9.92 -3.03 -5.59
CA ARG A 28 -9.13 -1.84 -5.93
C ARG A 28 -9.73 -1.05 -7.09
N PRO A 29 -9.44 0.26 -7.21
CA PRO A 29 -9.80 1.06 -8.38
C PRO A 29 -9.34 0.44 -9.70
N TYR A 30 -10.00 0.82 -10.80
CA TYR A 30 -9.60 0.44 -12.14
C TYR A 30 -8.34 1.21 -12.58
N LYS A 31 -7.22 0.50 -12.69
CA LYS A 31 -5.87 1.07 -12.94
C LYS A 31 -5.32 0.76 -14.34
N TRP A 32 -5.97 -0.10 -15.13
CA TRP A 32 -5.54 -0.37 -16.50
C TRP A 32 -5.67 0.87 -17.39
N THR A 33 -4.67 1.08 -18.23
CA THR A 33 -4.54 2.28 -19.09
C THR A 33 -4.65 1.90 -20.56
N VAL A 34 -4.60 2.90 -21.44
CA VAL A 34 -4.59 2.75 -22.91
C VAL A 34 -3.49 1.79 -23.40
N LYS A 35 -2.39 1.69 -22.64
CA LYS A 35 -1.33 0.72 -22.90
C LYS A 35 -1.86 -0.72 -22.83
N ASN A 36 -2.66 -1.05 -21.81
CA ASN A 36 -3.22 -2.38 -21.63
C ASN A 36 -4.28 -2.70 -22.70
N ILE A 37 -5.00 -1.69 -23.18
CA ILE A 37 -5.90 -1.84 -24.34
C ILE A 37 -5.09 -2.19 -25.60
N SER A 38 -3.96 -1.51 -25.82
CA SER A 38 -3.08 -1.78 -26.95
C SER A 38 -2.47 -3.18 -26.89
N GLU A 39 -2.05 -3.62 -25.70
CA GLU A 39 -1.56 -4.98 -25.45
C GLU A 39 -2.65 -6.03 -25.75
N LEU A 40 -3.88 -5.84 -25.24
CA LEU A 40 -5.00 -6.74 -25.51
C LEU A 40 -5.32 -6.87 -27.00
N LEU A 41 -5.36 -5.76 -27.73
CA LEU A 41 -5.65 -5.78 -29.17
C LEU A 41 -4.51 -6.37 -29.99
N ALA A 42 -3.25 -6.13 -29.60
CA ALA A 42 -2.10 -6.77 -30.23
C ALA A 42 -2.12 -8.29 -30.02
N ASP A 43 -2.49 -8.75 -28.83
CA ASP A 43 -2.67 -10.17 -28.53
C ASP A 43 -3.78 -10.79 -29.39
N ILE A 44 -4.92 -10.12 -29.53
CA ILE A 44 -6.01 -10.57 -30.41
C ILE A 44 -5.50 -10.70 -31.84
N ASN A 45 -4.87 -9.66 -32.38
CA ASN A 45 -4.36 -9.65 -33.76
C ASN A 45 -3.34 -10.76 -34.02
N SER A 46 -2.43 -11.00 -33.08
CA SER A 46 -1.37 -12.00 -33.23
C SER A 46 -1.86 -13.45 -33.13
N HIS A 47 -3.06 -13.68 -32.60
CA HIS A 47 -3.63 -15.01 -32.39
C HIS A 47 -4.91 -15.29 -33.20
N LEU A 48 -5.31 -14.42 -34.13
CA LEU A 48 -6.55 -14.56 -34.92
C LEU A 48 -6.69 -15.90 -35.65
N ASP A 49 -5.56 -16.55 -35.99
CA ASP A 49 -5.50 -17.85 -36.65
C ASP A 49 -5.68 -19.04 -35.70
N LYS A 50 -5.65 -18.80 -34.37
CA LYS A 50 -5.72 -19.85 -33.36
C LYS A 50 -7.15 -20.27 -33.05
N SER A 51 -7.32 -21.54 -32.69
CA SER A 51 -8.63 -22.09 -32.31
C SER A 51 -9.17 -21.57 -30.98
N ALA A 52 -8.28 -21.09 -30.10
CA ALA A 52 -8.61 -20.43 -28.84
C ALA A 52 -7.40 -19.63 -28.31
N TYR A 53 -7.65 -18.54 -27.60
CA TYR A 53 -6.64 -17.74 -26.89
C TYR A 53 -7.02 -17.57 -25.42
N ARG A 54 -6.05 -17.73 -24.51
CA ARG A 54 -6.30 -17.67 -23.06
C ARG A 54 -5.97 -16.29 -22.52
N LEU A 55 -7.00 -15.54 -22.15
CA LEU A 55 -6.84 -14.21 -21.55
C LEU A 55 -6.46 -14.25 -20.07
N GLY A 56 -6.46 -15.43 -19.43
CA GLY A 56 -6.11 -15.64 -18.03
C GLY A 56 -7.25 -16.26 -17.23
N SER A 57 -7.27 -16.02 -15.91
CA SER A 57 -8.30 -16.51 -14.98
C SER A 57 -9.16 -15.40 -14.39
N VAL A 58 -10.35 -15.77 -13.91
CA VAL A 58 -11.23 -14.95 -13.08
C VAL A 58 -11.65 -15.80 -11.88
N VAL A 59 -11.62 -15.22 -10.69
CA VAL A 59 -12.00 -15.90 -9.45
C VAL A 59 -13.21 -15.18 -8.88
N PHE A 60 -14.29 -15.93 -8.68
CA PHE A 60 -15.51 -15.47 -8.04
C PHE A 60 -15.68 -16.11 -6.67
N HIS A 61 -16.24 -15.32 -5.75
CA HIS A 61 -16.82 -15.79 -4.52
C HIS A 61 -18.35 -15.79 -4.65
N GLN A 62 -18.99 -16.90 -4.32
CA GLN A 62 -20.44 -17.04 -4.29
C GLN A 62 -20.89 -17.25 -2.84
N PRO A 63 -21.50 -16.25 -2.18
CA PRO A 63 -21.92 -16.38 -0.78
C PRO A 63 -22.93 -17.52 -0.60
N GLU A 64 -22.83 -18.29 0.49
CA GLU A 64 -23.80 -19.36 0.82
C GLU A 64 -25.17 -18.83 1.31
N SER A 65 -25.35 -17.51 1.40
CA SER A 65 -26.61 -16.86 1.80
C SER A 65 -27.68 -16.88 0.69
N ASN A 66 -28.95 -16.55 1.03
CA ASN A 66 -30.13 -16.47 0.16
C ASN A 66 -30.00 -15.67 -1.17
N GLU A 67 -28.85 -15.06 -1.47
CA GLU A 67 -28.47 -14.51 -2.78
C GLU A 67 -27.77 -15.60 -3.63
N GLU A 68 -28.41 -16.75 -3.85
CA GLU A 68 -27.83 -17.98 -4.46
C GLU A 68 -27.19 -17.78 -5.86
N HIS A 69 -27.27 -16.59 -6.47
CA HIS A 69 -26.77 -16.33 -7.82
C HIS A 69 -25.71 -15.23 -7.91
N ARG A 70 -25.41 -14.51 -6.82
CA ARG A 70 -24.46 -13.40 -6.87
C ARG A 70 -23.01 -13.91 -6.91
N LEU A 71 -22.25 -13.38 -7.86
CA LEU A 71 -20.83 -13.68 -8.06
C LEU A 71 -19.98 -12.44 -7.78
N ASP A 72 -19.31 -12.43 -6.63
CA ASP A 72 -18.40 -11.37 -6.23
C ASP A 72 -17.02 -11.60 -6.85
N ILE A 73 -16.51 -10.64 -7.63
CA ILE A 73 -15.17 -10.74 -8.21
C ILE A 73 -14.12 -10.61 -7.10
N VAL A 74 -13.31 -11.67 -6.94
CA VAL A 74 -12.12 -11.69 -6.06
C VAL A 74 -10.86 -11.41 -6.87
N ASP A 75 -10.73 -11.97 -8.07
CA ASP A 75 -9.61 -11.75 -9.00
C ASP A 75 -10.10 -11.58 -10.45
N GLY A 76 -9.36 -10.82 -11.26
CA GLY A 76 -9.67 -10.60 -12.67
C GLY A 76 -10.52 -9.35 -12.96
N GLN A 77 -10.82 -8.53 -11.94
CA GLN A 77 -11.66 -7.32 -12.04
C GLN A 77 -11.28 -6.40 -13.22
N GLN A 78 -9.98 -6.06 -13.34
CA GLN A 78 -9.49 -5.14 -14.38
C GLN A 78 -9.79 -5.69 -15.78
N ARG A 79 -9.52 -6.98 -15.98
CA ARG A 79 -9.76 -7.68 -17.24
C ARG A 79 -11.24 -7.76 -17.57
N THR A 80 -12.08 -8.14 -16.60
CA THR A 80 -13.53 -8.22 -16.78
C THR A 80 -14.11 -6.86 -17.19
N LEU A 81 -13.69 -5.78 -16.51
CA LEU A 81 -14.11 -4.41 -16.87
C LEU A 81 -13.66 -4.01 -18.28
N THR A 82 -12.42 -4.30 -18.66
CA THR A 82 -11.93 -4.01 -20.01
C THR A 82 -12.69 -4.78 -21.09
N LEU A 83 -13.05 -6.04 -20.84
CA LEU A 83 -13.86 -6.85 -21.76
C LEU A 83 -15.29 -6.31 -21.88
N MET A 84 -15.90 -5.89 -20.76
CA MET A 84 -17.21 -5.21 -20.77
C MET A 84 -17.15 -3.94 -21.63
N LEU A 85 -16.12 -3.10 -21.45
CA LEU A 85 -15.91 -1.89 -22.26
C LEU A 85 -15.71 -2.19 -23.74
N ALA A 86 -14.97 -3.26 -24.08
CA ALA A 86 -14.69 -3.63 -25.46
C ALA A 86 -15.98 -4.07 -26.18
N VAL A 87 -16.78 -4.93 -25.55
CA VAL A 87 -18.07 -5.36 -26.11
C VAL A 87 -19.05 -4.20 -26.19
N TRP A 88 -19.09 -3.34 -25.18
CA TRP A 88 -19.90 -2.11 -25.23
C TRP A 88 -19.52 -1.21 -26.42
N ALA A 89 -18.22 -1.00 -26.65
CA ALA A 89 -17.75 -0.22 -27.81
C ALA A 89 -18.15 -0.86 -29.14
N ILE A 90 -18.09 -2.20 -29.26
CA ILE A 90 -18.53 -2.93 -30.46
C ILE A 90 -20.04 -2.74 -30.69
N ILE A 91 -20.85 -2.89 -29.64
CA ILE A 91 -22.31 -2.70 -29.72
C ILE A 91 -22.63 -1.29 -30.20
N GLU A 92 -22.02 -0.26 -29.61
CA GLU A 92 -22.31 1.13 -29.91
C GLU A 92 -21.83 1.58 -31.30
N THR A 93 -20.79 0.94 -31.84
CA THR A 93 -20.05 1.48 -32.99
C THR A 93 -20.18 0.62 -34.25
N ARG A 94 -20.36 -0.70 -34.10
CA ARG A 94 -20.30 -1.64 -35.23
C ARG A 94 -21.57 -2.43 -35.44
N PHE A 95 -22.48 -2.49 -34.45
CA PHE A 95 -23.67 -3.35 -34.50
C PHE A 95 -24.52 -3.20 -35.78
N ALA A 96 -24.79 -1.96 -36.19
CA ALA A 96 -25.59 -1.68 -37.39
C ALA A 96 -24.87 -2.00 -38.72
N GLU A 97 -23.55 -2.16 -38.68
CA GLU A 97 -22.69 -2.40 -39.85
C GLU A 97 -22.30 -3.88 -39.99
N LEU A 98 -22.77 -4.77 -39.11
CA LEU A 98 -22.46 -6.20 -39.15
C LEU A 98 -23.22 -6.90 -40.27
N GLU A 99 -22.53 -7.71 -41.06
CA GLU A 99 -23.08 -8.62 -42.07
C GLU A 99 -23.43 -9.99 -41.47
N ARG A 100 -22.64 -10.47 -40.49
CA ARG A 100 -22.89 -11.75 -39.81
C ARG A 100 -24.05 -11.69 -38.81
N GLN A 101 -25.13 -12.39 -39.14
CA GLN A 101 -26.32 -12.51 -38.29
C GLN A 101 -26.03 -13.16 -36.93
N ASP A 102 -25.15 -14.15 -36.87
CA ASP A 102 -24.81 -14.86 -35.63
C ASP A 102 -24.11 -13.94 -34.60
N LEU A 103 -23.33 -12.96 -35.08
CA LEU A 103 -22.72 -11.94 -34.25
C LEU A 103 -23.73 -10.90 -33.78
N GLN A 104 -24.66 -10.48 -34.64
CA GLN A 104 -25.76 -9.59 -34.25
C GLN A 104 -26.63 -10.20 -33.14
N GLU A 105 -27.02 -11.47 -33.29
CA GLU A 105 -27.79 -12.20 -32.27
C GLU A 105 -27.02 -12.29 -30.95
N THR A 106 -25.73 -12.63 -31.02
CA THR A 106 -24.86 -12.73 -29.83
C THR A 106 -24.75 -11.38 -29.10
N LEU A 107 -24.50 -10.29 -29.82
CA LEU A 107 -24.38 -8.95 -29.22
C LEU A 107 -25.73 -8.46 -28.66
N THR A 108 -26.85 -8.78 -29.32
CA THR A 108 -28.20 -8.48 -28.83
C THR A 108 -28.46 -9.16 -27.49
N HIS A 109 -28.05 -10.42 -27.33
CA HIS A 109 -28.18 -11.15 -26.08
C HIS A 109 -27.25 -10.62 -24.99
N LEU A 110 -26.03 -10.19 -25.34
CA LEU A 110 -25.06 -9.66 -24.38
C LEU A 110 -25.41 -8.24 -23.89
N LYS A 111 -26.06 -7.43 -24.74
CA LYS A 111 -26.34 -6.02 -24.45
C LYS A 111 -27.01 -5.80 -23.08
N PRO A 112 -28.12 -6.48 -22.72
CA PRO A 112 -28.76 -6.29 -21.42
C PRO A 112 -27.85 -6.65 -20.22
N SER A 113 -27.03 -7.70 -20.34
CA SER A 113 -26.10 -8.10 -19.28
C SER A 113 -24.99 -7.09 -19.09
N VAL A 114 -24.43 -6.56 -20.18
CA VAL A 114 -23.39 -5.51 -20.14
C VAL A 114 -23.96 -4.21 -19.57
N GLU A 115 -25.13 -3.76 -20.05
CA GLU A 115 -25.81 -2.57 -19.54
C GLU A 115 -26.17 -2.72 -18.06
N GLY A 116 -26.72 -3.87 -17.67
CA GLY A 116 -27.06 -4.19 -16.30
C GLY A 116 -25.84 -4.18 -15.38
N PHE A 117 -24.74 -4.81 -15.80
CA PHE A 117 -23.49 -4.81 -15.03
C PHE A 117 -22.97 -3.38 -14.83
N MET A 118 -22.84 -2.61 -15.92
CA MET A 118 -22.29 -1.26 -15.90
C MET A 118 -23.19 -0.29 -15.11
N GLY A 119 -24.51 -0.41 -15.24
CA GLY A 119 -25.48 0.42 -14.53
C GLY A 119 -25.52 0.17 -13.01
N ARG A 120 -25.15 -1.03 -12.55
CA ARG A 120 -25.01 -1.36 -11.12
C ARG A 120 -23.70 -0.87 -10.50
N GLN A 121 -22.66 -0.64 -11.30
CA GLN A 121 -21.36 -0.23 -10.76
C GLN A 121 -21.35 1.26 -10.41
N ARG A 122 -20.75 1.59 -9.26
CA ARG A 122 -20.40 2.96 -8.89
C ARG A 122 -18.91 3.06 -8.67
N PHE A 123 -18.24 3.89 -9.47
CA PHE A 123 -16.81 4.12 -9.36
C PHE A 123 -16.56 5.45 -8.64
N VAL A 124 -16.15 5.38 -7.37
CA VAL A 124 -15.88 6.58 -6.54
C VAL A 124 -14.49 7.18 -6.84
N SER A 125 -13.56 6.36 -7.32
CA SER A 125 -12.19 6.80 -7.61
C SER A 125 -12.09 7.59 -8.91
N GLN A 126 -11.53 8.81 -8.83
CA GLN A 126 -11.23 9.65 -10.00
C GLN A 126 -10.31 8.94 -11.01
N VAL A 127 -9.39 8.10 -10.52
CA VAL A 127 -8.49 7.30 -11.38
C VAL A 127 -9.29 6.27 -12.16
N SER A 128 -10.24 5.58 -11.53
CA SER A 128 -11.15 4.65 -12.22
C SER A 128 -11.94 5.38 -13.29
N GLU A 129 -12.57 6.50 -12.94
CA GLU A 129 -13.40 7.27 -13.87
C GLU A 129 -12.59 7.72 -15.10
N TYR A 130 -11.43 8.33 -14.88
CA TYR A 130 -10.53 8.75 -15.94
C TYR A 130 -10.10 7.57 -16.82
N ASN A 131 -9.62 6.47 -16.22
CA ASN A 131 -9.11 5.33 -16.97
C ASN A 131 -10.21 4.58 -17.73
N LEU A 132 -11.40 4.40 -17.15
CA LEU A 132 -12.54 3.79 -17.83
C LEU A 132 -12.95 4.62 -19.04
N TYR A 133 -13.03 5.95 -18.89
CA TYR A 133 -13.34 6.86 -19.98
C TYR A 133 -12.27 6.81 -21.09
N GLN A 134 -10.99 6.97 -20.75
CA GLN A 134 -9.91 6.96 -21.75
C GLN A 134 -9.83 5.63 -22.50
N ASN A 135 -9.98 4.51 -21.77
CA ASN A 135 -9.96 3.19 -22.40
C ASN A 135 -11.17 2.93 -23.28
N TYR A 136 -12.37 3.39 -22.87
CA TYR A 136 -13.55 3.31 -23.72
C TYR A 136 -13.38 4.12 -25.01
N GLN A 137 -12.84 5.34 -24.92
CA GLN A 137 -12.56 6.17 -26.09
C GLN A 137 -11.54 5.50 -27.01
N GLU A 138 -10.48 4.89 -26.46
CA GLU A 138 -9.52 4.15 -27.27
C GLU A 138 -10.16 2.93 -27.94
N LEU A 139 -10.92 2.13 -27.20
CA LEU A 139 -11.64 0.98 -27.75
C LEU A 139 -12.57 1.42 -28.87
N LYS A 140 -13.35 2.49 -28.68
CA LYS A 140 -14.23 3.07 -29.70
C LYS A 140 -13.46 3.42 -30.97
N ARG A 141 -12.32 4.13 -30.85
CA ARG A 141 -11.47 4.46 -32.01
C ARG A 141 -10.95 3.21 -32.74
N ARG A 142 -10.52 2.20 -31.99
CA ARG A 142 -9.95 0.96 -32.52
C ARG A 142 -10.98 0.11 -33.25
N VAL A 143 -12.18 -0.05 -32.68
CA VAL A 143 -13.24 -0.84 -33.30
C VAL A 143 -13.87 -0.15 -34.51
N SER A 144 -13.81 1.19 -34.60
CA SER A 144 -14.19 1.93 -35.81
C SER A 144 -13.19 1.78 -36.97
N HIS A 145 -11.96 1.35 -36.69
CA HIS A 145 -10.93 1.26 -37.72
C HIS A 145 -11.24 0.12 -38.69
N ARG A 146 -11.00 0.32 -39.99
CA ARG A 146 -11.34 -0.66 -41.05
C ARG A 146 -10.61 -2.00 -40.88
N GLU A 147 -9.45 -1.99 -40.24
CA GLU A 147 -8.69 -3.21 -39.94
C GLU A 147 -9.40 -4.09 -38.90
N PHE A 148 -10.26 -3.52 -38.05
CA PHE A 148 -11.03 -4.27 -37.07
C PHE A 148 -12.29 -4.89 -37.71
N SER A 149 -12.10 -6.06 -38.31
CA SER A 149 -13.13 -6.82 -39.02
C SER A 149 -14.03 -7.66 -38.09
N GLU A 150 -15.10 -8.23 -38.63
CA GLU A 150 -15.97 -9.17 -37.92
C GLU A 150 -15.26 -10.43 -37.43
N GLN A 151 -14.15 -10.82 -38.08
CA GLN A 151 -13.29 -11.89 -37.59
C GLN A 151 -12.69 -11.56 -36.22
N HIS A 152 -12.36 -10.29 -35.95
CA HIS A 152 -11.86 -9.86 -34.66
C HIS A 152 -12.95 -9.93 -33.58
N ILE A 153 -14.18 -9.57 -33.95
CA ILE A 153 -15.35 -9.63 -33.06
C ILE A 153 -15.65 -11.09 -32.69
N ASP A 154 -15.71 -11.97 -33.69
CA ASP A 154 -15.92 -13.41 -33.49
C ASP A 154 -14.80 -14.03 -32.63
N PHE A 155 -13.54 -13.68 -32.94
CA PHE A 155 -12.40 -14.16 -32.18
C PHE A 155 -12.49 -13.71 -30.72
N LEU A 156 -12.74 -12.42 -30.47
CA LEU A 156 -12.89 -11.88 -29.12
C LEU A 156 -14.03 -12.58 -28.35
N LEU A 157 -15.20 -12.74 -28.95
CA LEU A 157 -16.38 -13.25 -28.25
C LEU A 157 -16.32 -14.77 -28.04
N ASN A 158 -15.88 -15.52 -29.05
CA ASN A 158 -16.03 -16.97 -29.11
C ASN A 158 -14.71 -17.74 -28.91
N ARG A 159 -13.55 -17.14 -29.25
CA ARG A 159 -12.24 -17.81 -29.25
C ARG A 159 -11.34 -17.35 -28.10
N CYS A 160 -11.49 -16.12 -27.62
CA CYS A 160 -10.87 -15.70 -26.37
C CYS A 160 -11.60 -16.35 -25.18
N GLN A 161 -10.83 -17.00 -24.31
CA GLN A 161 -11.34 -17.79 -23.21
C GLN A 161 -10.64 -17.44 -21.89
N LEU A 162 -11.40 -17.56 -20.80
CA LEU A 162 -10.93 -17.39 -19.43
C LEU A 162 -11.17 -18.67 -18.63
N VAL A 163 -10.28 -18.94 -17.69
CA VAL A 163 -10.48 -20.00 -16.69
C VAL A 163 -11.21 -19.38 -15.51
N VAL A 164 -12.43 -19.84 -15.25
CA VAL A 164 -13.29 -19.33 -14.20
C VAL A 164 -13.25 -20.30 -13.01
N PHE A 165 -13.05 -19.74 -11.82
CA PHE A 165 -13.13 -20.46 -10.56
C PHE A 165 -14.24 -19.83 -9.72
N VAL A 166 -15.15 -20.65 -9.21
CA VAL A 166 -16.19 -20.23 -8.28
C VAL A 166 -15.95 -20.95 -6.95
N LEU A 167 -15.86 -20.17 -5.87
CA LEU A 167 -15.66 -20.68 -4.51
C LEU A 167 -16.76 -20.16 -3.59
N THR A 168 -17.23 -21.01 -2.67
CA THR A 168 -18.25 -20.60 -1.68
C THR A 168 -17.64 -19.95 -0.44
N ASP A 169 -16.36 -20.23 -0.16
CA ASP A 169 -15.63 -19.63 0.93
C ASP A 169 -14.74 -18.48 0.45
N LEU A 170 -14.98 -17.29 1.01
CA LEU A 170 -14.23 -16.07 0.67
C LEU A 170 -12.74 -16.19 1.03
N SER A 171 -12.42 -16.93 2.10
CA SER A 171 -11.05 -17.08 2.57
C SER A 171 -10.23 -17.94 1.62
N GLU A 172 -10.80 -19.03 1.11
CA GLU A 172 -10.25 -19.87 0.05
C GLU A 172 -10.09 -19.08 -1.25
N ALA A 173 -11.06 -18.23 -1.61
CA ALA A 173 -10.96 -17.40 -2.81
C ALA A 173 -9.76 -16.44 -2.74
N PHE A 174 -9.50 -15.83 -1.59
CA PHE A 174 -8.29 -15.02 -1.38
C PHE A 174 -7.00 -15.85 -1.38
N GLN A 175 -7.00 -17.06 -0.81
CA GLN A 175 -5.84 -17.95 -0.90
C GLN A 175 -5.54 -18.35 -2.34
N PHE A 176 -6.58 -18.61 -3.13
CA PHE A 176 -6.46 -18.91 -4.54
C PHE A 176 -5.85 -17.73 -5.30
N PHE A 177 -6.33 -16.52 -5.05
CA PHE A 177 -5.76 -15.27 -5.57
C PHE A 177 -4.26 -15.14 -5.26
N ASP A 178 -3.85 -15.31 -3.99
CA ASP A 178 -2.45 -15.22 -3.59
C ASP A 178 -1.58 -16.24 -4.34
N SER A 179 -2.08 -17.48 -4.48
CA SER A 179 -1.36 -18.57 -5.15
C SER A 179 -1.18 -18.37 -6.65
N GLN A 180 -2.18 -17.76 -7.32
CA GLN A 180 -2.13 -17.46 -8.76
C GLN A 180 -1.16 -16.31 -9.04
N ASN A 181 -1.24 -15.24 -8.26
CA ASN A 181 -0.36 -14.09 -8.40
C ASN A 181 1.08 -14.39 -8.02
N ALA A 182 1.33 -15.42 -7.20
CA ALA A 182 2.67 -15.87 -6.89
C ALA A 182 3.43 -16.51 -8.07
N ARG A 183 2.73 -16.90 -9.16
CA ARG A 183 3.31 -17.50 -10.38
C ARG A 183 3.39 -16.54 -11.56
N GLY A 184 2.68 -15.40 -11.50
CA GLY A 184 2.62 -14.39 -12.54
C GLY A 184 3.55 -13.20 -12.29
N ARG A 185 3.18 -12.00 -12.76
CA ARG A 185 3.85 -10.75 -12.35
C ARG A 185 3.60 -10.58 -10.85
N ASP A 186 4.68 -10.55 -10.06
CA ASP A 186 4.58 -10.41 -8.61
C ASP A 186 3.79 -9.15 -8.25
N LEU A 187 2.84 -9.33 -7.33
CA LEU A 187 2.16 -8.22 -6.66
C LEU A 187 3.13 -7.51 -5.73
N ASP A 188 2.92 -6.21 -5.56
CA ASP A 188 3.67 -5.45 -4.57
C ASP A 188 3.38 -6.01 -3.16
N PRO A 189 4.35 -5.95 -2.22
CA PRO A 189 4.15 -6.47 -0.87
C PRO A 189 2.91 -5.93 -0.16
N HIS A 190 2.53 -4.67 -0.42
CA HIS A 190 1.35 -4.04 0.15
C HIS A 190 0.04 -4.66 -0.41
N ASP A 191 -0.01 -5.05 -1.68
CA ASP A 191 -1.16 -5.74 -2.27
C ASP A 191 -1.36 -7.13 -1.64
N LEU A 192 -0.26 -7.86 -1.38
CA LEU A 192 -0.29 -9.15 -0.68
C LEU A 192 -0.77 -9.01 0.77
N LEU A 193 -0.33 -7.97 1.47
CA LEU A 193 -0.81 -7.67 2.82
C LEU A 193 -2.29 -7.34 2.82
N LYS A 194 -2.75 -6.50 1.88
CA LYS A 194 -4.16 -6.16 1.77
C LYS A 194 -5.03 -7.41 1.62
N ALA A 195 -4.69 -8.30 0.68
CA ALA A 195 -5.44 -9.53 0.44
C ALA A 195 -5.48 -10.43 1.68
N PHE A 196 -4.32 -10.61 2.34
CA PHE A 196 -4.24 -11.36 3.59
C PHE A 196 -5.14 -10.75 4.67
N HIS A 197 -5.01 -9.45 4.96
CA HIS A 197 -5.76 -8.83 6.04
C HIS A 197 -7.26 -8.72 5.74
N LEU A 198 -7.69 -8.59 4.48
CA LEU A 198 -9.10 -8.63 4.09
C LEU A 198 -9.78 -9.97 4.41
N ARG A 199 -9.02 -11.07 4.33
CA ARG A 199 -9.47 -12.40 4.73
C ARG A 199 -9.58 -12.54 6.25
N GLU A 200 -8.69 -11.90 6.98
CA GLU A 200 -8.60 -12.02 8.44
C GLU A 200 -9.58 -11.12 9.21
N PHE A 201 -10.53 -10.47 8.54
CA PHE A 201 -11.64 -9.79 9.23
C PHE A 201 -12.51 -10.80 9.97
N ALA A 202 -13.01 -10.40 11.13
CA ALA A 202 -14.02 -11.17 11.84
C ALA A 202 -15.34 -11.19 11.04
N SER A 203 -16.12 -12.28 11.17
CA SER A 203 -17.40 -12.42 10.47
C SER A 203 -18.39 -11.30 10.81
N HIS A 204 -18.33 -10.76 12.03
CA HIS A 204 -19.18 -9.66 12.48
C HIS A 204 -18.67 -8.27 12.03
N GLU A 205 -17.47 -8.18 11.44
CA GLU A 205 -16.87 -6.94 10.95
C GLU A 205 -16.89 -6.83 9.42
N VAL A 206 -17.57 -7.73 8.72
CA VAL A 206 -17.59 -7.77 7.24
C VAL A 206 -18.06 -6.44 6.64
N GLU A 207 -19.05 -5.79 7.26
CA GLU A 207 -19.57 -4.48 6.83
C GLU A 207 -18.54 -3.35 6.97
N LEU A 208 -17.54 -3.50 7.85
CA LEU A 208 -16.50 -2.50 8.07
C LEU A 208 -15.39 -2.58 7.00
N LYS A 209 -15.27 -3.68 6.25
CA LYS A 209 -14.19 -3.89 5.26
C LYS A 209 -14.02 -2.69 4.32
N ALA A 210 -15.13 -2.21 3.75
CA ALA A 210 -15.08 -1.11 2.78
C ALA A 210 -14.54 0.19 3.41
N VAL A 211 -15.03 0.55 4.59
CA VAL A 211 -14.57 1.74 5.33
C VAL A 211 -13.12 1.60 5.77
N SER A 212 -12.72 0.44 6.29
CA SER A 212 -11.36 0.21 6.80
C SER A 212 -10.29 0.27 5.71
N VAL A 213 -10.62 -0.10 4.46
CA VAL A 213 -9.67 -0.11 3.34
C VAL A 213 -9.77 1.16 2.50
N ALA A 214 -10.76 2.03 2.73
CA ALA A 214 -10.96 3.25 1.94
C ALA A 214 -9.71 4.17 1.92
N HIS A 215 -9.10 4.40 3.09
CA HIS A 215 -7.85 5.18 3.17
C HIS A 215 -6.72 4.50 2.41
N TRP A 216 -6.57 3.18 2.57
CA TRP A 216 -5.55 2.39 1.88
C TRP A 216 -5.67 2.50 0.36
N GLU A 217 -6.87 2.35 -0.22
CA GLU A 217 -7.08 2.49 -1.67
C GLU A 217 -6.96 3.93 -2.18
N GLY A 218 -7.17 4.91 -1.30
CA GLY A 218 -6.99 6.32 -1.62
C GLY A 218 -5.52 6.72 -1.78
N LEU A 219 -4.58 5.92 -1.27
CA LEU A 219 -3.16 6.23 -1.32
C LEU A 219 -2.51 5.80 -2.65
N PRO A 220 -1.56 6.58 -3.20
CA PRO A 220 -0.68 6.11 -4.26
C PRO A 220 0.08 4.83 -3.86
N SER A 221 0.27 3.89 -4.80
CA SER A 221 1.02 2.64 -4.51
C SER A 221 2.45 2.93 -4.04
N ASP A 222 3.10 3.94 -4.60
CA ASP A 222 4.47 4.30 -4.21
C ASP A 222 4.52 4.82 -2.76
N ASP A 223 3.48 5.52 -2.30
CA ASP A 223 3.40 5.99 -0.91
C ASP A 223 3.19 4.83 0.06
N LEU A 224 2.35 3.85 -0.28
CA LEU A 224 2.20 2.62 0.50
C LEU A 224 3.49 1.79 0.50
N ALA A 225 4.12 1.61 -0.66
CA ALA A 225 5.39 0.90 -0.77
C ALA A 225 6.46 1.58 0.09
N ASN A 226 6.54 2.90 0.05
CA ASN A 226 7.46 3.69 0.87
C ASN A 226 7.13 3.60 2.36
N LEU A 227 5.85 3.68 2.76
CA LEU A 227 5.41 3.51 4.15
C LEU A 227 5.94 2.20 4.73
N PHE A 228 5.69 1.09 4.05
CA PHE A 228 6.11 -0.23 4.52
C PHE A 228 7.63 -0.40 4.44
N ALA A 229 8.24 -0.15 3.28
CA ALA A 229 9.65 -0.47 3.05
C ALA A 229 10.62 0.51 3.75
N SER A 230 10.27 1.79 3.81
CA SER A 230 11.16 2.84 4.34
C SER A 230 10.93 3.13 5.81
N TYR A 231 9.76 2.84 6.37
CA TYR A 231 9.45 3.15 7.78
C TYR A 231 9.10 1.90 8.58
N LEU A 232 7.94 1.29 8.32
CA LEU A 232 7.40 0.25 9.20
C LEU A 232 8.33 -0.98 9.28
N TYR A 233 8.79 -1.48 8.14
CA TYR A 233 9.68 -2.63 8.07
C TYR A 233 11.03 -2.35 8.75
N ARG A 234 11.60 -1.17 8.49
CA ARG A 234 12.89 -0.77 9.05
C ARG A 234 12.87 -0.67 10.56
N VAL A 235 11.89 0.05 11.11
CA VAL A 235 11.74 0.19 12.56
C VAL A 235 11.53 -1.17 13.22
N ARG A 236 10.66 -2.02 12.67
CA ARG A 236 10.38 -3.35 13.22
C ARG A 236 11.61 -4.26 13.19
N GLN A 237 12.38 -4.29 12.10
CA GLN A 237 13.57 -5.14 12.03
C GLN A 237 14.71 -4.59 12.89
N TRP A 238 15.01 -3.30 12.81
CA TRP A 238 16.10 -2.70 13.56
C TRP A 238 15.86 -2.73 15.07
N SER A 239 14.63 -2.51 15.54
CA SER A 239 14.29 -2.64 16.97
C SER A 239 14.48 -4.06 17.52
N GLN A 240 14.49 -5.08 16.66
CA GLN A 240 14.81 -6.47 17.02
C GLN A 240 16.30 -6.82 16.81
N GLY A 241 17.10 -5.90 16.27
CA GLY A 241 18.51 -6.15 15.94
C GLY A 241 18.71 -6.92 14.64
N ASN A 242 17.72 -6.94 13.75
CA ASN A 242 17.77 -7.60 12.44
C ASN A 242 18.09 -6.61 11.31
N SER A 243 18.72 -7.09 10.23
CA SER A 243 18.94 -6.30 9.02
C SER A 243 17.61 -5.94 8.35
N ALA A 244 17.52 -4.71 7.84
CA ALA A 244 16.31 -4.15 7.22
C ALA A 244 16.55 -3.56 5.83
N ARG A 245 17.43 -4.17 5.03
CA ARG A 245 17.84 -3.61 3.73
C ARG A 245 16.68 -3.54 2.74
N PHE A 246 16.01 -4.66 2.52
CA PHE A 246 14.97 -4.82 1.51
C PHE A 246 13.70 -5.37 2.14
N PHE A 247 12.57 -4.82 1.72
CA PHE A 247 11.23 -5.32 2.02
C PHE A 247 10.62 -5.82 0.72
N GLY A 248 10.42 -7.13 0.62
CA GLY A 248 9.77 -7.78 -0.50
C GLY A 248 8.77 -8.82 -0.03
N LYS A 249 8.37 -9.69 -0.95
CA LYS A 249 7.38 -10.76 -0.73
C LYS A 249 7.75 -11.71 0.42
N ASN A 250 9.05 -11.96 0.62
CA ASN A 250 9.54 -12.88 1.65
C ASN A 250 9.40 -12.30 3.06
N GLU A 251 9.37 -10.97 3.18
CA GLU A 251 9.30 -10.25 4.45
C GLU A 251 7.86 -9.89 4.84
N VAL A 252 6.88 -10.07 3.95
CA VAL A 252 5.43 -9.83 4.19
C VAL A 252 4.95 -10.53 5.46
N GLY A 253 5.52 -11.70 5.79
CA GLY A 253 5.20 -12.45 7.00
C GLY A 253 5.36 -11.65 8.30
N LEU A 254 6.25 -10.65 8.35
CA LEU A 254 6.46 -9.78 9.52
C LEU A 254 5.20 -8.97 9.89
N PHE A 255 4.34 -8.74 8.92
CA PHE A 255 3.09 -7.99 9.07
C PHE A 255 1.87 -8.90 9.21
N LYS A 256 2.05 -10.23 9.23
CA LYS A 256 0.99 -11.20 9.53
C LYS A 256 1.10 -11.55 11.02
N GLY A 257 0.11 -11.14 11.79
CA GLY A 257 0.05 -11.39 13.23
C GLY A 257 -1.12 -12.28 13.60
N ILE A 258 -1.88 -11.86 14.61
CA ILE A 258 -2.93 -12.68 15.22
C ILE A 258 -4.32 -12.22 14.83
N ASN A 259 -5.23 -13.17 14.63
CA ASN A 259 -6.65 -12.92 14.56
C ASN A 259 -7.25 -13.09 15.98
N LEU A 260 -7.73 -12.00 16.58
CA LEU A 260 -8.21 -12.02 17.97
C LEU A 260 -9.43 -12.94 18.17
N ASP A 261 -10.25 -13.15 17.16
CA ASP A 261 -11.43 -14.02 17.26
C ASP A 261 -11.10 -15.51 17.07
N GLN A 262 -10.02 -15.81 16.36
CA GLN A 262 -9.63 -17.20 16.05
C GLN A 262 -8.53 -17.73 16.97
N ILE A 263 -7.72 -16.84 17.56
CA ILE A 263 -6.64 -17.23 18.46
C ILE A 263 -7.18 -17.69 19.80
N GLY A 264 -6.56 -18.74 20.37
CA GLY A 264 -6.88 -19.22 21.71
C GLY A 264 -6.67 -18.15 22.80
N GLN A 265 -7.16 -18.44 24.00
CA GLN A 265 -7.03 -17.59 25.19
C GLN A 265 -5.61 -17.69 25.77
N PHE A 266 -4.63 -17.15 25.04
CA PHE A 266 -3.24 -17.12 25.48
C PHE A 266 -2.95 -15.84 26.28
N PRO A 267 -2.29 -15.94 27.45
CA PRO A 267 -2.02 -14.78 28.32
C PRO A 267 -1.34 -13.59 27.63
N TYR A 268 -0.45 -13.84 26.67
CA TYR A 268 0.27 -12.78 25.95
C TYR A 268 -0.61 -11.94 25.01
N VAL A 269 -1.83 -12.40 24.73
CA VAL A 269 -2.80 -11.74 23.83
C VAL A 269 -3.83 -10.91 24.60
N GLU A 270 -4.01 -11.19 25.90
CA GLU A 270 -5.11 -10.63 26.69
C GLU A 270 -5.11 -9.10 26.71
N SER A 271 -3.95 -8.45 26.79
CA SER A 271 -3.87 -6.98 26.75
C SER A 271 -4.36 -6.40 25.42
N LEU A 272 -4.04 -7.04 24.29
CA LEU A 272 -4.51 -6.63 22.96
C LEU A 272 -5.99 -6.91 22.78
N ARG A 273 -6.48 -8.05 23.30
CA ARG A 273 -7.90 -8.41 23.30
C ARG A 273 -8.73 -7.38 24.09
N MET A 274 -8.27 -7.05 25.30
CA MET A 274 -8.88 -6.01 26.13
C MET A 274 -8.90 -4.66 25.42
N ALA A 275 -7.77 -4.22 24.85
CA ALA A 275 -7.69 -2.97 24.11
C ALA A 275 -8.63 -2.96 22.90
N HIS A 276 -8.70 -4.05 22.14
CA HIS A 276 -9.56 -4.19 20.97
C HIS A 276 -11.04 -4.01 21.34
N HIS A 277 -11.55 -4.81 22.29
CA HIS A 277 -12.95 -4.73 22.68
C HIS A 277 -13.29 -3.44 23.42
N PHE A 278 -12.39 -2.92 24.25
CA PHE A 278 -12.64 -1.67 24.97
C PHE A 278 -12.76 -0.47 24.02
N VAL A 279 -11.87 -0.37 23.02
CA VAL A 279 -11.92 0.72 22.04
C VAL A 279 -13.22 0.66 21.23
N ASP A 280 -13.67 -0.54 20.85
CA ASP A 280 -14.92 -0.68 20.09
C ASP A 280 -16.15 -0.43 20.94
N ASP A 281 -16.19 -0.94 22.18
CA ASP A 281 -17.26 -0.61 23.13
C ASP A 281 -17.35 0.90 23.34
N TYR A 282 -16.22 1.54 23.70
CA TYR A 282 -16.15 2.98 23.91
C TYR A 282 -16.73 3.75 22.73
N ASN A 283 -16.32 3.43 21.50
CA ASN A 283 -16.77 4.12 20.29
C ASN A 283 -18.25 3.86 19.96
N ASN A 284 -18.83 2.76 20.42
CA ASN A 284 -20.22 2.40 20.19
C ASN A 284 -21.18 2.90 21.28
N GLN A 285 -20.66 3.40 22.41
CA GLN A 285 -21.47 3.96 23.49
C GLN A 285 -22.34 5.14 23.00
N TYR A 286 -23.57 5.22 23.51
CA TYR A 286 -24.53 6.27 23.13
C TYR A 286 -24.01 7.69 23.39
N GLN A 287 -23.23 7.86 24.46
CA GLN A 287 -22.62 9.14 24.82
C GLN A 287 -21.71 9.68 23.71
N ARG A 288 -21.00 8.80 22.98
CA ARG A 288 -20.16 9.22 21.84
C ARG A 288 -20.96 9.76 20.66
N LYS A 289 -22.23 9.35 20.53
CA LYS A 289 -23.15 9.93 19.54
C LYS A 289 -23.60 11.34 19.92
N ILE A 290 -23.46 11.73 21.19
CA ILE A 290 -23.79 13.07 21.69
C ILE A 290 -22.59 13.99 21.60
N ASP A 291 -21.44 13.56 22.13
CA ASP A 291 -20.24 14.42 22.23
C ASP A 291 -19.28 14.32 21.03
N GLY A 292 -19.49 13.33 20.15
CA GLY A 292 -18.67 13.11 18.96
C GLY A 292 -17.25 12.63 19.23
N GLN A 293 -16.91 12.25 20.48
CA GLN A 293 -15.56 11.78 20.80
C GLN A 293 -15.34 10.37 20.28
N LYS A 294 -14.13 10.13 19.74
CA LYS A 294 -13.71 8.83 19.24
C LYS A 294 -12.36 8.45 19.85
N MET A 295 -12.26 7.22 20.33
CA MET A 295 -11.01 6.62 20.77
C MET A 295 -10.35 5.89 19.61
N ARG A 296 -9.10 6.26 19.31
CA ARG A 296 -8.26 5.51 18.37
C ARG A 296 -7.65 4.31 19.10
N PHE A 297 -7.40 3.23 18.37
CA PHE A 297 -6.65 2.12 18.93
C PHE A 297 -5.21 2.57 19.23
N PRO A 298 -4.66 2.24 20.42
CA PRO A 298 -3.34 2.67 20.84
C PRO A 298 -2.25 1.80 20.18
N PHE A 299 -1.91 2.08 18.92
CA PHE A 299 -0.87 1.34 18.21
C PHE A 299 0.53 1.67 18.74
N HIS A 300 1.43 0.68 18.68
CA HIS A 300 2.88 0.83 18.83
C HIS A 300 3.61 0.15 17.67
N LEU A 301 4.69 0.71 17.17
CA LEU A 301 5.34 0.26 15.92
C LEU A 301 5.94 -1.13 16.01
N ASP A 302 6.38 -1.53 17.20
CA ASP A 302 7.00 -2.83 17.47
C ASP A 302 6.03 -3.84 18.12
N GLN A 303 4.75 -3.48 18.30
CA GLN A 303 3.75 -4.40 18.84
C GLN A 303 3.48 -5.58 17.90
N MET A 304 2.85 -6.62 18.44
CA MET A 304 2.31 -7.71 17.64
C MET A 304 1.17 -7.22 16.74
N ILE A 305 1.21 -7.59 15.46
CA ILE A 305 0.16 -7.18 14.53
C ILE A 305 -1.16 -7.87 14.89
N ILE A 306 -2.24 -7.10 14.85
CA ILE A 306 -3.60 -7.62 14.88
C ILE A 306 -4.10 -7.65 13.45
N ASN A 307 -4.49 -8.83 12.97
CA ASN A 307 -4.95 -9.02 11.60
C ASN A 307 -6.33 -8.35 11.37
N GLY A 308 -6.81 -8.37 10.12
CA GLY A 308 -8.11 -7.79 9.81
C GLY A 308 -8.11 -6.25 9.86
N ARG A 309 -9.19 -5.69 10.40
CA ARG A 309 -9.41 -4.24 10.47
C ARG A 309 -8.28 -3.46 11.14
N ARG A 310 -7.77 -3.96 12.27
CA ARG A 310 -6.75 -3.24 13.07
C ARG A 310 -5.44 -3.05 12.31
N PHE A 311 -5.10 -3.93 11.37
CA PHE A 311 -3.94 -3.74 10.49
C PHE A 311 -4.11 -2.52 9.58
N PHE A 312 -5.28 -2.37 8.96
CA PHE A 312 -5.55 -1.23 8.08
C PHE A 312 -5.58 0.09 8.86
N GLU A 313 -6.20 0.09 10.05
CA GLU A 313 -6.18 1.24 10.97
C GLU A 313 -4.76 1.59 11.43
N MET A 314 -3.89 0.60 11.66
CA MET A 314 -2.48 0.80 11.99
C MET A 314 -1.72 1.46 10.83
N ALA A 315 -1.92 0.97 9.61
CA ALA A 315 -1.27 1.53 8.43
C ALA A 315 -1.72 2.98 8.17
N GLU A 316 -3.03 3.26 8.31
CA GLU A 316 -3.56 4.62 8.26
C GLU A 316 -2.94 5.52 9.35
N HIS A 317 -2.89 5.03 10.59
CA HIS A 317 -2.32 5.76 11.72
C HIS A 317 -0.89 6.22 11.42
N TYR A 318 -0.02 5.30 10.99
CA TYR A 318 1.38 5.63 10.71
C TYR A 318 1.56 6.42 9.43
N GLN A 319 0.73 6.22 8.41
CA GLN A 319 0.77 7.07 7.21
C GLN A 319 0.43 8.52 7.55
N GLN A 320 -0.60 8.75 8.38
CA GLN A 320 -0.97 10.08 8.85
C GLN A 320 0.14 10.68 9.71
N GLN A 321 0.75 9.88 10.60
CA GLN A 321 1.84 10.34 11.46
C GLN A 321 3.08 10.77 10.65
N VAL A 322 3.52 9.93 9.71
CA VAL A 322 4.62 10.23 8.79
C VAL A 322 4.32 11.51 7.99
N SER A 323 3.12 11.60 7.41
CA SER A 323 2.70 12.77 6.63
C SER A 323 2.66 14.05 7.46
N ALA A 324 2.20 13.97 8.71
CA ALA A 324 2.15 15.11 9.62
C ALA A 324 3.56 15.61 9.99
N ILE A 325 4.50 14.70 10.27
CA ILE A 325 5.90 15.03 10.54
C ILE A 325 6.50 15.72 9.31
N ILE A 326 6.41 15.10 8.14
CA ILE A 326 6.93 15.66 6.88
C ILE A 326 6.33 17.05 6.60
N THR A 327 5.01 17.19 6.71
CA THR A 327 4.31 18.47 6.48
C THR A 327 4.78 19.55 7.46
N SER A 328 4.90 19.20 8.75
CA SER A 328 5.34 20.14 9.78
C SER A 328 6.74 20.66 9.51
N GLU A 329 7.65 19.79 9.06
CA GLU A 329 9.02 20.15 8.72
C GLU A 329 9.14 21.05 7.48
N HIS A 330 8.23 20.89 6.52
CA HIS A 330 8.21 21.70 5.30
C HIS A 330 7.49 23.05 5.46
N ALA A 331 6.50 23.14 6.36
CA ALA A 331 5.70 24.35 6.58
C ALA A 331 6.51 25.58 7.05
N SER A 332 7.72 25.38 7.57
CA SER A 332 8.55 26.45 8.16
C SER A 332 9.85 26.74 7.41
N ILE A 333 9.96 26.34 6.14
CA ILE A 333 11.09 26.77 5.29
C ILE A 333 11.07 28.29 5.06
N HIS A 334 9.88 28.92 5.10
CA HIS A 334 9.69 30.35 4.80
C HIS A 334 9.23 31.21 5.99
N THR A 335 9.06 30.63 7.20
CA THR A 335 8.62 31.39 8.38
C THR A 335 9.64 31.26 9.51
N GLN A 336 9.95 32.36 10.22
CA GLN A 336 10.82 32.37 11.41
C GLN A 336 10.15 31.74 12.64
N LYS A 337 8.96 31.15 12.52
CA LYS A 337 8.24 30.57 13.65
C LYS A 337 8.92 29.29 14.15
N PRO A 338 8.79 28.96 15.44
CA PRO A 338 9.19 27.66 15.98
C PRO A 338 8.43 26.53 15.28
N LEU A 339 9.13 25.44 14.95
CA LEU A 339 8.47 24.26 14.39
C LEU A 339 7.60 23.60 15.46
N MET A 340 6.45 23.05 15.05
CA MET A 340 5.60 22.26 15.94
C MET A 340 5.38 20.87 15.36
N ILE A 341 5.68 19.84 16.15
CA ILE A 341 5.43 18.43 15.79
C ILE A 341 4.49 17.86 16.86
N GLN A 342 3.33 17.34 16.44
CA GLN A 342 2.30 16.78 17.34
C GLN A 342 1.97 17.68 18.54
N GLY A 343 1.78 18.99 18.30
CA GLY A 343 1.46 19.95 19.37
C GLY A 343 2.63 20.33 20.28
N THR A 344 3.83 19.81 20.04
CA THR A 344 5.05 20.16 20.79
C THR A 344 5.85 21.21 20.04
N VAL A 345 6.10 22.35 20.69
CA VAL A 345 6.97 23.40 20.17
C VAL A 345 8.43 22.97 20.29
N LEU A 346 9.15 22.95 19.18
CA LEU A 346 10.55 22.58 19.16
C LEU A 346 11.45 23.74 19.62
N GLY A 347 12.55 23.38 20.27
CA GLY A 347 13.63 24.30 20.61
C GLY A 347 14.35 24.82 19.36
N GLU A 348 15.18 25.84 19.55
CA GLU A 348 15.90 26.50 18.47
C GLU A 348 16.83 25.54 17.71
N MET A 349 17.63 24.76 18.44
CA MET A 349 18.60 23.83 17.85
C MET A 349 17.88 22.72 17.06
N ALA A 350 16.88 22.05 17.66
CA ALA A 350 16.06 21.06 16.97
C ALA A 350 15.38 21.62 15.70
N THR A 351 14.82 22.84 15.78
CA THR A 351 14.23 23.52 14.62
C THR A 351 15.26 23.77 13.53
N ARG A 352 16.46 24.22 13.91
CA ARG A 352 17.56 24.49 12.99
C ARG A 352 18.04 23.21 12.31
N ILE A 353 18.21 22.12 13.05
CA ILE A 353 18.55 20.79 12.50
C ILE A 353 17.56 20.43 11.39
N LEU A 354 16.25 20.39 11.68
CA LEU A 354 15.25 19.98 10.69
C LEU A 354 15.23 20.89 9.46
N ARG A 355 15.36 22.22 9.64
CA ARG A 355 15.50 23.18 8.53
C ARG A 355 16.73 22.89 7.68
N THR A 356 17.88 22.66 8.30
CA THR A 356 19.12 22.33 7.59
C THR A 356 18.94 21.02 6.82
N LEU A 357 18.40 19.96 7.43
CA LEU A 357 18.19 18.67 6.75
C LEU A 357 17.25 18.78 5.53
N ASN A 358 16.36 19.77 5.53
CA ASN A 358 15.44 20.03 4.42
C ASN A 358 16.00 20.92 3.32
N SER A 359 17.14 21.58 3.52
CA SER A 359 17.65 22.60 2.61
C SER A 359 19.13 22.48 2.23
N TYR A 360 19.94 21.68 2.94
CA TYR A 360 21.36 21.59 2.67
C TYR A 360 21.66 21.04 1.27
N ARG A 361 22.74 21.56 0.66
CA ARG A 361 23.03 21.42 -0.78
C ARG A 361 23.01 19.97 -1.30
N ASN A 362 23.46 19.04 -0.47
CA ASN A 362 23.78 17.67 -0.85
C ASN A 362 22.72 16.63 -0.46
N ARG A 363 21.55 17.07 0.03
CA ARG A 363 20.49 16.21 0.58
C ARG A 363 19.90 15.18 -0.38
N HIS A 364 19.99 15.43 -1.69
CA HIS A 364 19.43 14.57 -2.73
C HIS A 364 20.38 13.45 -3.18
N ARG A 365 21.62 13.40 -2.66
CA ARG A 365 22.52 12.27 -2.93
C ARG A 365 21.93 11.00 -2.29
N THR A 366 22.04 9.87 -2.97
CA THR A 366 21.47 8.59 -2.51
C THR A 366 21.89 8.21 -1.08
N GLY A 367 23.16 8.39 -0.75
CA GLY A 367 23.67 8.10 0.60
C GLY A 367 23.10 9.03 1.68
N ASP A 368 22.84 10.29 1.33
CA ASP A 368 22.23 11.28 2.21
C ASP A 368 20.75 10.99 2.44
N GLN A 369 20.04 10.52 1.41
CA GLN A 369 18.65 10.03 1.53
C GLN A 369 18.56 8.82 2.46
N TYR A 370 19.50 7.87 2.40
CA TYR A 370 19.53 6.75 3.35
C TYR A 370 19.67 7.23 4.80
N ILE A 371 20.62 8.13 5.06
CA ILE A 371 20.82 8.68 6.41
C ILE A 371 19.59 9.48 6.87
N ARG A 372 18.92 10.19 5.95
CA ARG A 372 17.66 10.87 6.25
C ARG A 372 16.56 9.89 6.65
N THR A 373 16.35 8.81 5.89
CA THR A 373 15.39 7.75 6.24
C THR A 373 15.70 7.12 7.60
N MET A 374 16.97 6.88 7.91
CA MET A 374 17.40 6.35 9.20
C MET A 374 17.07 7.30 10.36
N PHE A 375 17.32 8.61 10.18
CA PHE A 375 16.93 9.65 11.13
C PHE A 375 15.40 9.71 11.31
N ASP A 376 14.64 9.69 10.22
CA ASP A 376 13.18 9.75 10.26
C ASP A 376 12.59 8.55 10.99
N CYS A 377 13.10 7.35 10.73
CA CYS A 377 12.68 6.14 11.44
C CYS A 377 12.90 6.26 12.95
N ALA A 378 14.06 6.78 13.37
CA ALA A 378 14.37 6.96 14.79
C ALA A 378 13.44 7.98 15.44
N LEU A 379 13.16 9.09 14.75
CA LEU A 379 12.24 10.13 15.21
C LEU A 379 10.81 9.61 15.33
N ILE A 380 10.31 8.94 14.29
CA ILE A 380 8.98 8.32 14.27
C ILE A 380 8.84 7.31 15.41
N PHE A 381 9.83 6.44 15.60
CA PHE A 381 9.77 5.44 16.67
C PHE A 381 9.85 6.05 18.07
N TYR A 382 10.63 7.12 18.24
CA TYR A 382 10.66 7.87 19.49
C TYR A 382 9.30 8.51 19.79
N ILE A 383 8.68 9.16 18.80
CA ILE A 383 7.37 9.81 18.94
C ILE A 383 6.27 8.78 19.22
N ASP A 384 6.28 7.64 18.52
CA ASP A 384 5.35 6.53 18.76
C ASP A 384 5.37 6.05 20.22
N LYS A 385 6.55 6.05 20.84
CA LYS A 385 6.74 5.56 22.21
C LYS A 385 6.52 6.62 23.29
N PHE A 386 7.04 7.83 23.10
CA PHE A 386 7.10 8.87 24.14
C PHE A 386 6.25 10.11 23.82
N GLY A 387 5.60 10.15 22.66
CA GLY A 387 4.92 11.34 22.15
C GLY A 387 5.86 12.52 22.00
N GLY A 388 5.39 13.70 22.39
CA GLY A 388 6.16 14.94 22.34
C GLY A 388 7.18 15.16 23.47
N GLN A 389 7.27 14.24 24.44
CA GLN A 389 8.11 14.46 25.61
C GLN A 389 9.59 14.51 25.25
N SER A 390 10.28 15.59 25.64
CA SER A 390 11.70 15.85 25.33
C SER A 390 12.05 15.74 23.84
N LEU A 391 11.10 16.03 22.95
CA LEU A 391 11.25 15.82 21.50
C LEU A 391 12.42 16.60 20.89
N SER A 392 12.66 17.84 21.32
CA SER A 392 13.80 18.64 20.85
C SER A 392 15.13 17.94 21.12
N ALA A 393 15.33 17.43 22.34
CA ALA A 393 16.53 16.71 22.71
C ALA A 393 16.64 15.37 21.96
N ALA A 394 15.52 14.70 21.69
CA ALA A 394 15.50 13.47 20.91
C ALA A 394 15.91 13.71 19.45
N ILE A 395 15.46 14.82 18.84
CA ILE A 395 15.87 15.25 17.49
C ILE A 395 17.37 15.51 17.47
N GLU A 396 17.89 16.28 18.43
CA GLU A 396 19.31 16.59 18.55
C GLU A 396 20.16 15.31 18.69
N LYS A 397 19.75 14.39 19.57
CA LYS A 397 20.44 13.12 19.80
C LYS A 397 20.39 12.22 18.57
N SER A 398 19.23 12.08 17.95
CA SER A 398 19.02 11.26 16.75
C SER A 398 19.78 11.82 15.55
N PHE A 399 19.90 13.16 15.44
CA PHE A 399 20.71 13.81 14.42
C PHE A 399 22.19 13.47 14.57
N ILE A 400 22.77 13.66 15.77
CA ILE A 400 24.18 13.33 16.03
C ILE A 400 24.44 11.84 15.80
N TRP A 401 23.51 10.98 16.23
CA TRP A 401 23.60 9.54 15.97
C TRP A 401 23.55 9.23 14.47
N ALA A 402 22.58 9.76 13.72
CA ALA A 402 22.41 9.39 12.32
C ALA A 402 23.50 9.98 11.42
N TYR A 403 23.73 11.29 11.52
CA TYR A 403 24.60 12.03 10.60
C TYR A 403 26.08 11.86 10.90
N ARG A 404 26.46 11.28 12.05
CA ARG A 404 27.83 10.78 12.27
C ARG A 404 28.23 9.75 11.23
N CYS A 405 27.33 8.82 10.90
CA CYS A 405 27.57 7.85 9.83
C CYS A 405 27.82 8.57 8.50
N ARG A 406 27.04 9.61 8.19
CA ARG A 406 27.25 10.40 6.97
C ARG A 406 28.63 11.08 6.95
N ILE A 407 29.01 11.76 8.03
CA ILE A 407 30.28 12.52 8.10
C ILE A 407 31.49 11.59 7.99
N ARG A 408 31.44 10.42 8.63
CA ARG A 408 32.56 9.46 8.67
C ARG A 408 32.73 8.62 7.41
N GLN A 409 31.78 8.67 6.49
CA GLN A 409 31.77 7.84 5.28
C GLN A 409 31.91 8.68 4.02
N GLN A 410 32.79 8.25 3.11
CA GLN A 410 32.89 8.87 1.79
C GLN A 410 31.68 8.51 0.92
N VAL A 411 31.27 7.23 0.96
CA VAL A 411 30.11 6.69 0.25
C VAL A 411 29.24 5.95 1.25
N VAL A 412 27.96 6.31 1.31
CA VAL A 412 26.96 5.58 2.10
C VAL A 412 26.09 4.78 1.15
N GLN A 413 26.23 3.46 1.21
CA GLN A 413 25.31 2.53 0.55
C GLN A 413 24.26 2.05 1.55
N LEU A 414 23.21 1.42 1.05
CA LEU A 414 22.18 0.80 1.89
C LEU A 414 22.77 -0.17 2.92
N ALA A 415 23.75 -0.99 2.52
CA ALA A 415 24.46 -1.90 3.42
C ALA A 415 25.31 -1.16 4.48
N THR A 416 25.85 0.02 4.17
CA THR A 416 26.58 0.87 5.12
C THR A 416 25.66 1.37 6.22
N MET A 417 24.50 1.92 5.84
CA MET A 417 23.47 2.39 6.79
C MET A 417 22.99 1.23 7.68
N ASP A 418 22.61 0.11 7.07
CA ASP A 418 22.07 -1.03 7.81
C ASP A 418 23.10 -1.61 8.80
N LYS A 419 24.35 -1.79 8.37
CA LYS A 419 25.43 -2.21 9.27
C LYS A 419 25.65 -1.22 10.42
N TYR A 420 25.63 0.09 10.12
CA TYR A 420 25.78 1.12 11.14
C TYR A 420 24.69 1.06 12.22
N VAL A 421 23.44 0.87 11.81
CA VAL A 421 22.30 0.71 12.74
C VAL A 421 22.51 -0.52 13.61
N LEU A 422 22.90 -1.66 13.04
CA LEU A 422 23.10 -2.89 13.82
C LEU A 422 24.23 -2.76 14.86
N GLU A 423 25.30 -2.04 14.52
CA GLU A 423 26.43 -1.79 15.43
C GLU A 423 26.13 -0.72 16.49
N ASN A 424 25.28 0.26 16.19
CA ASN A 424 24.98 1.41 17.04
C ASN A 424 23.45 1.56 17.21
N ASN A 425 22.78 0.52 17.69
CA ASN A 425 21.34 0.36 17.50
C ASN A 425 20.46 1.24 18.42
N LEU A 426 20.22 2.48 17.97
CA LEU A 426 19.32 3.42 18.66
C LEU A 426 17.89 2.88 18.76
N PHE A 427 17.42 2.11 17.79
CA PHE A 427 16.06 1.54 17.82
C PHE A 427 15.89 0.57 18.99
N ARG A 428 16.88 -0.29 19.23
CA ARG A 428 16.85 -1.19 20.38
C ARG A 428 16.83 -0.41 21.70
N ILE A 429 17.60 0.67 21.79
CA ILE A 429 17.62 1.54 22.96
C ILE A 429 16.25 2.21 23.17
N ILE A 430 15.65 2.78 22.12
CA ILE A 430 14.29 3.34 22.19
C ILE A 430 13.30 2.27 22.64
N LYS A 431 13.37 1.05 22.09
CA LYS A 431 12.50 -0.07 22.46
C LYS A 431 12.64 -0.50 23.92
N GLU A 432 13.84 -0.52 24.47
CA GLU A 432 14.10 -0.96 25.85
C GLU A 432 13.92 0.16 26.89
N ALA A 433 13.98 1.43 26.47
CA ALA A 433 13.82 2.61 27.33
C ALA A 433 12.44 2.67 28.00
N ARG A 434 12.40 3.11 29.26
CA ARG A 434 11.15 3.30 30.03
C ARG A 434 10.71 4.75 30.03
N VAL A 435 11.67 5.66 29.97
CA VAL A 435 11.47 7.11 29.95
C VAL A 435 12.40 7.77 28.92
N PRO A 436 12.08 8.99 28.45
CA PRO A 436 12.94 9.75 27.53
C PRO A 436 14.43 9.80 27.90
N SER A 437 14.74 9.97 29.19
CA SER A 437 16.12 10.11 29.66
C SER A 437 16.99 8.87 29.39
N ASP A 438 16.41 7.69 29.30
CA ASP A 438 17.14 6.45 28.98
C ASP A 438 17.71 6.51 27.56
N VAL A 439 16.98 7.12 26.63
CA VAL A 439 17.45 7.34 25.24
C VAL A 439 18.44 8.50 25.17
N LEU A 440 18.18 9.59 25.89
CA LEU A 440 18.99 10.81 25.81
C LEU A 440 20.36 10.69 26.48
N SER A 441 20.50 9.76 27.42
CA SER A 441 21.75 9.50 28.16
C SER A 441 22.80 8.70 27.38
N ILE A 442 22.48 8.21 26.17
CA ILE A 442 23.45 7.42 25.39
C ILE A 442 24.73 8.23 25.11
N PRO A 443 25.92 7.64 25.31
CA PRO A 443 27.16 8.33 25.00
C PRO A 443 27.35 8.41 23.48
N LEU A 444 27.56 9.62 22.96
CA LEU A 444 27.97 9.86 21.58
C LEU A 444 29.30 10.63 21.63
N LEU A 445 30.38 10.03 21.09
CA LEU A 445 31.72 10.63 21.14
C LEU A 445 31.83 11.85 20.20
N THR A 446 32.82 12.72 20.34
CA THR A 446 33.09 13.75 19.32
C THR A 446 33.65 13.12 18.04
N ILE A 447 33.55 13.80 16.89
CA ILE A 447 34.16 13.39 15.62
C ILE A 447 35.40 14.25 15.41
N ARG A 448 36.57 13.65 15.22
CA ARG A 448 37.78 14.40 14.88
C ARG A 448 37.78 14.79 13.40
N ALA A 449 38.40 15.91 13.05
CA ALA A 449 38.56 16.33 11.66
C ALA A 449 39.20 15.26 10.76
N SER A 450 40.11 14.44 11.30
CA SER A 450 40.73 13.31 10.60
C SER A 450 39.76 12.18 10.24
N GLU A 451 38.61 12.09 10.91
CA GLU A 451 37.57 11.08 10.69
C GLU A 451 36.51 11.55 9.69
N ASN A 452 36.53 12.82 9.27
CA ASN A 452 35.61 13.36 8.29
C ASN A 452 35.97 12.91 6.88
N ASN A 453 35.20 11.96 6.34
CA ASN A 453 35.43 11.39 5.02
C ASN A 453 34.40 11.85 3.97
N ASN A 454 33.35 12.57 4.36
CA ASN A 454 32.28 13.03 3.47
C ASN A 454 32.80 14.00 2.37
N ASN A 455 33.82 14.80 2.66
CA ASN A 455 34.28 15.90 1.80
C ASN A 455 35.79 15.87 1.43
N ARG A 456 36.42 14.68 1.44
CA ARG A 456 37.89 14.54 1.25
C ARG A 456 38.47 15.22 -0.01
N ARG A 457 37.66 15.47 -1.05
CA ARG A 457 38.14 16.06 -2.32
C ARG A 457 38.18 17.59 -2.35
N THR A 458 37.52 18.30 -1.43
CA THR A 458 37.30 19.75 -1.59
C THR A 458 37.85 20.65 -0.47
N GLY A 459 38.42 20.10 0.61
CA GLY A 459 39.00 20.92 1.71
C GLY A 459 38.00 21.77 2.52
N ASN A 460 36.80 22.02 1.99
CA ASN A 460 35.76 22.92 2.51
C ASN A 460 34.87 22.29 3.59
N HIS A 461 35.43 21.52 4.52
CA HIS A 461 34.66 20.95 5.64
C HIS A 461 34.03 22.04 6.53
N GLU A 462 34.58 23.25 6.57
CA GLU A 462 34.00 24.41 7.26
C GLU A 462 32.77 25.01 6.56
N GLN A 463 32.56 24.67 5.29
CA GLN A 463 31.39 25.08 4.51
C GLN A 463 30.27 24.02 4.53
N ASP A 464 30.54 22.81 5.02
CA ASP A 464 29.53 21.76 5.15
C ASP A 464 28.54 22.11 6.28
N GLU A 465 27.28 22.28 5.91
CA GLU A 465 26.20 22.66 6.81
C GLU A 465 26.00 21.64 7.94
N LEU A 466 26.25 20.35 7.69
CA LEU A 466 26.17 19.29 8.71
C LEU A 466 27.31 19.41 9.71
N VAL A 467 28.54 19.68 9.24
CA VAL A 467 29.72 19.86 10.11
C VAL A 467 29.55 21.07 11.01
N ARG A 468 28.96 22.16 10.49
CA ARG A 468 28.65 23.35 11.30
C ARG A 468 27.70 23.04 12.46
N LEU A 469 26.63 22.29 12.21
CA LEU A 469 25.72 21.85 13.27
C LEU A 469 26.45 20.98 14.30
N PHE A 470 27.30 20.04 13.87
CA PHE A 470 28.08 19.23 14.80
C PHE A 470 29.05 20.07 15.65
N LYS A 471 29.72 21.08 15.08
CA LYS A 471 30.59 22.01 15.83
C LYS A 471 29.79 22.79 16.87
N GLU A 472 28.66 23.37 16.49
CA GLU A 472 27.79 24.15 17.39
C GLU A 472 27.25 23.32 18.56
N MET A 473 26.99 22.04 18.32
CA MET A 473 26.56 21.09 19.34
C MET A 473 27.71 20.45 20.13
N ASN A 474 28.97 20.85 19.88
CA ASN A 474 30.18 20.31 20.50
C ASN A 474 30.42 18.80 20.24
N TYR A 475 30.09 18.32 19.04
CA TYR A 475 30.34 16.93 18.58
C TYR A 475 31.38 16.83 17.46
N TYR A 476 32.13 17.90 17.19
CA TYR A 476 33.20 17.92 16.18
C TYR A 476 34.42 18.69 16.68
N GLU A 477 35.60 18.09 16.57
CA GLU A 477 36.89 18.62 17.04
C GLU A 477 37.94 18.67 15.92
#